data_AF-A0A355TUC7-F1
#
_entry.id   AF-A0A355TUC7-F1
#
_cell.length_a   1.000
_cell.length_b   1.000
_cell.length_c   1.000
_cell.angle_alpha   90.00
_cell.angle_beta   90.00
_cell.angle_gamma   90.00
#
_symmetry.space_group_name_H-M   'P 1'
#
loop_
_entity.id
_entity.type
_entity.pdbx_description
1 polymer ?
#
loop_
_entity_poly.entity_id
_entity_poly.type
_entity_poly.pdbx_seq_one_letter_code
_entity_poly.pdbx_strand_id
1 'polypeptide(L)'
;MVETRGIGTCPKCGCKKPFKCSKCGKQIGLDFVYKPERLTFSGKPLYCLDCGSDVEQVPCARCGKTLIRSTGVERPIDGVIKVYHKECLEQQSRIYTFVMPITVFVVGAIVGYAGLTLAHAAYGAVLGFLVGAGLGKVAADRYLPN
;
A
#
# COMPACT_ATOMS: atom_id res chain seq x y z
N MET A 1 -35.47 17.28 16.39
CA MET A 1 -35.00 17.15 15.00
C MET A 1 -35.33 18.47 14.33
N VAL A 2 -34.35 19.20 13.79
CA VAL A 2 -34.64 20.50 13.15
C VAL A 2 -35.09 20.21 11.73
N GLU A 3 -36.33 20.56 11.42
CA GLU A 3 -36.89 20.41 10.08
C GLU A 3 -36.17 21.41 9.15
N THR A 4 -35.21 20.93 8.36
CA THR A 4 -34.41 21.77 7.45
C THR A 4 -35.16 22.15 6.17
N ARG A 5 -36.50 22.06 6.16
CA ARG A 5 -37.37 22.52 5.07
C ARG A 5 -37.72 24.02 5.21
N GLY A 6 -36.79 24.81 5.72
CA GLY A 6 -36.93 26.25 5.91
C GLY A 6 -36.10 27.03 4.90
N ILE A 7 -36.64 28.15 4.44
CA ILE A 7 -36.01 29.14 3.55
C ILE A 7 -34.57 29.39 4.04
N GLY A 8 -33.58 29.28 3.14
CA GLY A 8 -32.14 29.39 3.42
C GLY A 8 -31.66 30.77 3.88
N THR A 9 -32.46 31.50 4.65
CA THR A 9 -32.19 32.83 5.18
C THR A 9 -31.93 32.78 6.68
N CYS A 10 -30.90 33.50 7.16
CA CYS A 10 -30.69 33.65 8.60
C CYS A 10 -31.85 34.42 9.25
N PRO A 11 -32.50 33.90 10.30
CA PRO A 11 -33.60 34.60 10.99
C PRO A 11 -33.14 35.86 11.72
N LYS A 12 -31.84 35.99 12.03
CA LYS A 12 -31.27 37.18 12.71
C LYS A 12 -30.89 38.32 11.76
N CYS A 13 -30.51 38.04 10.52
CA CYS A 13 -29.96 39.06 9.61
C CYS A 13 -30.50 39.01 8.18
N GLY A 14 -31.42 38.09 7.85
CA GLY A 14 -32.05 38.00 6.52
C GLY A 14 -31.13 37.53 5.37
N CYS A 15 -29.87 37.20 5.64
CA CYS A 15 -28.91 36.76 4.62
C CYS A 15 -29.35 35.46 3.95
N LYS A 16 -29.49 35.44 2.62
CA LYS A 16 -29.85 34.26 1.79
C LYS A 16 -28.78 33.16 1.73
N LYS A 17 -27.57 33.41 2.24
CA LYS A 17 -26.43 32.47 2.28
C LYS A 17 -25.72 32.55 3.62
N PRO A 18 -26.36 32.16 4.72
CA PRO A 18 -25.86 32.45 6.06
C PRO A 18 -24.74 31.51 6.50
N PHE A 19 -24.50 30.43 5.77
CA PHE A 19 -23.52 29.41 6.12
C PHE A 19 -22.21 29.67 5.38
N LYS A 20 -21.08 29.41 6.05
CA LYS A 20 -19.75 29.50 5.45
C LYS A 20 -19.15 28.11 5.38
N CYS A 21 -18.67 27.71 4.20
CA CYS A 21 -17.96 26.46 4.04
C CYS A 21 -16.65 26.50 4.84
N SER A 22 -16.43 25.52 5.71
CA SER A 22 -15.21 25.44 6.52
C SER A 22 -13.96 25.09 5.70
N LYS A 23 -14.11 24.51 4.50
CA LYS A 23 -12.99 24.12 3.61
C LYS A 23 -12.55 25.26 2.68
N CYS A 24 -13.49 25.83 1.91
CA CYS A 24 -13.19 26.87 0.92
C CYS A 24 -13.55 28.28 1.36
N GLY A 25 -14.17 28.46 2.53
CA GLY A 25 -14.58 29.77 3.04
C GLY A 25 -15.73 30.43 2.29
N LYS A 26 -16.31 29.78 1.27
CA LYS A 26 -17.39 30.33 0.45
C LYS A 26 -18.69 30.41 1.26
N GLN A 27 -19.41 31.53 1.12
CA GLN A 27 -20.77 31.65 1.66
C GLN A 27 -21.75 30.84 0.82
N ILE A 28 -22.54 30.00 1.48
CA ILE A 28 -23.48 29.06 0.87
C ILE A 28 -24.85 29.18 1.52
N GLY A 29 -25.89 28.99 0.71
CA GLY A 29 -27.26 28.82 1.19
C GLY A 29 -27.48 27.39 1.66
N LEU A 30 -28.57 27.16 2.39
CA LEU A 30 -28.94 25.82 2.90
C LEU A 30 -29.03 24.77 1.78
N ASP A 31 -29.53 25.17 0.61
CA ASP A 31 -29.66 24.32 -0.59
C ASP A 31 -28.32 23.81 -1.13
N PHE A 32 -27.24 24.52 -0.83
CA PHE A 32 -25.87 24.19 -1.26
C PHE A 32 -25.02 23.61 -0.11
N VAL A 33 -25.61 23.37 1.06
CA VAL A 33 -24.95 22.67 2.15
C VAL A 33 -25.03 21.16 1.88
N TYR A 34 -23.93 20.46 2.12
CA TYR A 34 -23.91 19.01 2.02
C TYR A 34 -24.63 18.36 3.22
N LYS A 35 -25.61 17.49 2.95
CA LYS A 35 -26.45 16.79 3.95
C LYS A 35 -27.10 17.75 4.96
N PRO A 36 -27.90 18.73 4.49
CA PRO A 36 -28.52 19.74 5.36
C PRO A 36 -29.44 19.11 6.42
N GLU A 37 -30.07 17.98 6.13
CA GLU A 37 -30.94 17.23 7.06
C GLU A 37 -30.22 16.70 8.31
N ARG A 38 -28.89 16.59 8.27
CA ARG A 38 -28.07 16.12 9.39
C ARG A 38 -27.52 17.24 10.25
N LEU A 39 -27.83 18.50 9.92
CA LEU A 39 -27.39 19.65 10.67
C LEU A 39 -28.12 19.68 12.02
N THR A 40 -27.39 19.34 13.07
CA THR A 40 -27.76 19.64 14.45
C THR A 40 -26.98 20.88 14.86
N PHE A 41 -27.57 21.79 15.62
CA PHE A 41 -26.97 23.06 16.10
C PHE A 41 -25.63 22.90 16.87
N SER A 42 -25.13 21.67 17.02
CA SER A 42 -23.88 21.30 17.67
C SER A 42 -22.65 21.65 16.82
N GLY A 43 -22.35 22.93 16.55
CA GLY A 43 -21.00 23.43 16.22
C GLY A 43 -20.16 22.68 15.16
N LYS A 44 -20.77 21.87 14.29
CA LYS A 44 -20.07 21.01 13.31
C LYS A 44 -19.64 21.86 12.11
N PRO A 45 -18.49 21.55 11.48
CA PRO A 45 -18.06 22.25 10.27
C PRO A 45 -19.07 22.05 9.14
N LEU A 46 -19.41 23.14 8.46
CA LEU A 46 -20.37 23.15 7.34
C LEU A 46 -19.59 23.04 6.04
N TYR A 47 -20.00 22.14 5.14
CA TYR A 47 -19.36 21.96 3.83
C TYR A 47 -20.34 22.28 2.71
N CYS A 48 -19.84 22.91 1.63
CA CYS A 48 -20.62 23.09 0.40
C CYS A 48 -20.71 21.78 -0.40
N LEU A 49 -21.66 21.68 -1.33
CA LEU A 49 -21.80 20.50 -2.20
C LEU A 49 -20.48 20.08 -2.85
N ASP A 50 -19.73 21.02 -3.43
CA ASP A 50 -18.45 20.75 -4.10
C ASP A 50 -17.34 20.24 -3.15
N CYS A 51 -17.35 20.71 -1.91
CA CYS A 51 -16.35 20.32 -0.90
C CYS A 51 -16.79 19.09 -0.10
N GLY A 52 -18.09 18.86 0.00
CA GLY A 52 -18.76 17.81 0.77
C GLY A 52 -18.90 16.51 0.00
N SER A 53 -18.93 16.57 -1.34
CA SER A 53 -18.81 15.41 -2.23
C SER A 53 -17.48 14.68 -2.07
N ASP A 54 -16.41 15.39 -1.70
CA ASP A 54 -15.15 14.76 -1.32
C ASP A 54 -15.27 14.00 0.00
N VAL A 55 -16.21 14.35 0.88
CA VAL A 55 -16.36 13.81 2.25
C VAL A 55 -17.14 12.50 2.25
N GLU A 56 -16.86 11.64 1.28
CA GLU A 56 -17.38 10.28 1.24
C GLU A 56 -16.67 9.43 2.30
N GLN A 57 -17.44 8.65 3.06
CA GLN A 57 -16.91 7.73 4.07
C GLN A 57 -16.34 6.51 3.36
N VAL A 58 -15.08 6.60 2.95
CA VAL A 58 -14.38 5.50 2.30
C VAL A 58 -13.67 4.66 3.38
N PRO A 59 -13.88 3.34 3.46
CA PRO A 59 -13.11 2.52 4.39
C PRO A 59 -11.65 2.45 3.95
N CYS A 60 -10.72 2.64 4.88
CA CYS A 60 -9.30 2.42 4.63
C CYS A 60 -9.07 0.95 4.26
N ALA A 61 -8.49 0.68 3.08
CA ALA A 61 -8.31 -0.69 2.57
C ALA A 61 -7.44 -1.58 3.47
N ARG A 62 -6.65 -0.98 4.39
CA ARG A 62 -5.76 -1.71 5.29
C ARG A 62 -6.37 -1.99 6.67
N CYS A 63 -7.12 -1.05 7.24
CA CYS A 63 -7.63 -1.17 8.62
C CYS A 63 -9.15 -1.15 8.74
N GLY A 64 -9.88 -1.00 7.63
CA GLY A 64 -11.35 -1.03 7.59
C GLY A 64 -12.06 0.17 8.22
N LYS A 65 -11.33 1.06 8.90
CA LYS A 65 -11.91 2.26 9.54
C LYS A 65 -12.35 3.27 8.47
N THR A 66 -13.50 3.90 8.68
CA THR A 66 -14.08 4.90 7.79
C THR A 66 -13.27 6.19 7.83
N LEU A 67 -12.81 6.64 6.67
CA LEU A 67 -12.11 7.89 6.50
C LEU A 67 -13.06 9.00 6.10
N ILE A 68 -12.94 10.14 6.77
CA ILE A 68 -13.55 11.40 6.33
C ILE A 68 -12.51 12.03 5.38
N ARG A 69 -12.73 11.91 4.06
CA ARG A 69 -11.83 12.44 3.03
C ARG A 69 -11.75 13.98 3.15
N SER A 70 -10.81 14.50 3.94
CA SER A 70 -10.46 15.92 3.91
C SER A 70 -9.29 16.21 2.97
N THR A 71 -8.37 15.27 2.81
CA THR A 71 -7.29 15.25 1.79
C THR A 71 -6.57 13.90 1.92
N GLY A 72 -6.79 12.98 0.97
CA GLY A 72 -6.03 11.74 0.87
C GLY A 72 -5.22 11.79 -0.41
N VAL A 73 -3.90 11.94 -0.31
CA VAL A 73 -3.02 11.80 -1.48
C VAL A 73 -3.25 10.41 -2.08
N GLU A 74 -3.86 10.37 -3.26
CA GLU A 74 -4.14 9.13 -3.97
C GLU A 74 -2.83 8.59 -4.54
N ARG A 75 -2.46 7.36 -4.17
CA ARG A 75 -1.38 6.63 -4.84
C ARG A 75 -2.03 5.51 -5.66
N PRO A 76 -1.92 5.54 -7.00
CA PRO A 76 -2.44 4.46 -7.82
C PRO A 76 -1.54 3.24 -7.65
N ILE A 77 -2.12 2.12 -7.24
CA ILE A 77 -1.51 0.78 -7.35
C ILE A 77 -2.57 -0.06 -8.05
N ASP A 78 -2.29 -0.42 -9.31
CA ASP A 78 -3.02 -1.41 -10.10
C ASP A 78 -4.52 -1.15 -10.28
N GLY A 79 -4.88 0.00 -10.86
CA GLY A 79 -6.17 0.21 -11.54
C GLY A 79 -7.42 0.33 -10.66
N VAL A 80 -7.31 0.12 -9.34
CA VAL A 80 -8.38 0.38 -8.37
C VAL A 80 -7.89 1.45 -7.41
N ILE A 81 -8.62 2.57 -7.29
CA ILE A 81 -8.25 3.69 -6.41
C ILE A 81 -8.39 3.22 -4.94
N LYS A 82 -7.31 2.70 -4.36
CA LYS A 82 -7.24 2.28 -2.95
C LYS A 82 -6.79 3.46 -2.08
N VAL A 83 -7.62 3.83 -1.11
CA VAL A 83 -7.35 4.94 -0.17
C VAL A 83 -6.79 4.39 1.15
N TYR A 84 -5.71 5.01 1.65
CA TYR A 84 -5.01 4.64 2.88
C TYR A 84 -4.86 5.86 3.81
N HIS A 85 -4.80 5.65 5.13
CA HIS A 85 -4.33 6.71 6.05
C HIS A 85 -2.87 7.06 5.73
N LYS A 86 -2.48 8.33 5.93
CA LYS A 86 -1.08 8.78 5.84
C LYS A 86 -0.15 7.88 6.66
N GLU A 87 -0.52 7.59 7.90
CA GLU A 87 0.24 6.73 8.81
C GLU A 87 0.25 5.25 8.38
N CYS A 88 -0.89 4.73 7.88
CA CYS A 88 -0.96 3.36 7.36
C CYS A 88 -0.16 3.16 6.07
N LEU A 89 -0.01 4.20 5.25
CA LEU A 89 0.79 4.20 4.02
C LEU A 89 2.28 4.19 4.34
N GLU A 90 2.72 5.02 5.29
CA GLU A 90 4.11 5.11 5.73
C GLU A 90 4.57 3.83 6.44
N GLN A 91 3.67 3.17 7.17
CA GLN A 91 3.94 1.85 7.73
C GLN A 91 4.10 0.77 6.63
N GLN A 92 3.40 0.90 5.50
CA GLN A 92 3.51 -0.04 4.37
C GLN A 92 4.87 0.10 3.67
N SER A 93 5.31 1.33 3.41
CA SER A 93 6.62 1.56 2.79
C SER A 93 7.75 1.09 3.70
N ARG A 94 7.64 1.33 5.02
CA ARG A 94 8.62 0.83 5.99
C ARG A 94 8.74 -0.69 5.93
N ILE A 95 7.62 -1.42 5.96
CA ILE A 95 7.62 -2.88 5.86
C ILE A 95 8.27 -3.33 4.54
N TYR A 96 7.95 -2.70 3.41
CA TYR A 96 8.54 -3.05 2.11
C TYR A 96 10.07 -2.84 2.09
N THR A 97 10.54 -1.71 2.63
CA THR A 97 11.97 -1.40 2.74
C THR A 97 12.73 -2.40 3.62
N PHE A 98 12.07 -2.99 4.62
CA PHE A 98 12.68 -4.03 5.46
C PHE A 98 12.56 -5.45 4.89
N VAL A 99 11.41 -5.80 4.31
CA VAL A 99 11.14 -7.17 3.84
C VAL A 99 11.86 -7.46 2.53
N MET A 100 11.93 -6.52 1.60
CA MET A 100 12.58 -6.73 0.30
C MET A 100 14.07 -7.10 0.35
N PRO A 101 14.93 -6.47 1.17
CA PRO A 101 16.33 -6.90 1.26
C PRO A 101 16.46 -8.29 1.91
N ILE A 102 15.59 -8.62 2.87
CA ILE A 102 15.59 -9.94 3.51
C ILE A 102 15.22 -11.03 2.50
N THR A 103 14.19 -10.81 1.68
CA THR A 103 13.79 -11.80 0.65
C THR A 103 14.88 -11.99 -0.40
N VAL A 104 15.51 -10.91 -0.85
CA VAL A 104 16.63 -10.96 -1.80
C VAL A 104 17.82 -11.73 -1.20
N PHE A 105 18.16 -11.49 0.07
CA PHE A 105 19.24 -12.19 0.74
C PHE A 105 18.96 -13.69 0.88
N VAL A 106 17.75 -14.07 1.33
CA VAL A 106 17.34 -15.47 1.48
C VAL A 106 17.38 -16.20 0.14
N VAL A 107 16.82 -15.61 -0.92
CA VAL A 107 16.86 -16.20 -2.27
C VAL A 107 18.30 -16.31 -2.77
N GLY A 108 19.12 -15.28 -2.57
CA GLY A 108 20.54 -15.30 -2.93
C GLY A 108 21.32 -16.39 -2.20
N ALA A 109 21.08 -16.58 -0.90
CA ALA A 109 21.72 -17.63 -0.11
C ALA A 109 21.31 -19.04 -0.59
N ILE A 110 20.03 -19.26 -0.92
CA ILE A 110 19.53 -20.55 -1.44
C ILE A 110 20.19 -20.86 -2.79
N VAL A 111 20.19 -19.91 -3.73
CA VAL A 111 20.80 -20.08 -5.04
C VAL A 111 22.31 -20.27 -4.93
N GLY A 112 22.97 -19.50 -4.07
CA GLY A 112 24.41 -19.61 -3.80
C GLY A 112 24.78 -20.97 -3.23
N TYR A 113 24.01 -21.48 -2.26
CA TYR A 113 24.22 -22.80 -1.69
C TYR A 113 24.04 -23.91 -2.73
N ALA A 114 22.99 -23.82 -3.56
CA ALA A 114 22.78 -24.77 -4.66
C ALA A 114 23.92 -24.75 -5.68
N GLY A 115 24.47 -23.58 -6.01
CA GLY A 115 25.66 -23.47 -6.86
C GLY A 115 26.90 -24.14 -6.24
N LEU A 116 27.09 -23.96 -4.93
CA LEU A 116 28.23 -24.54 -4.21
C LEU A 116 28.18 -26.07 -4.16
N THR A 117 27.01 -26.67 -3.96
CA THR A 117 26.86 -28.13 -3.92
C THR A 117 27.09 -28.76 -5.30
N LEU A 118 26.63 -28.12 -6.37
CA LEU A 118 26.90 -28.54 -7.75
C LEU A 118 28.40 -28.45 -8.08
N ALA A 119 29.08 -27.39 -7.65
CA ALA A 119 30.52 -27.26 -7.84
C ALA A 119 31.32 -28.35 -7.13
N HIS A 120 30.95 -28.68 -5.88
CA HIS A 120 31.57 -29.79 -5.15
C HIS A 120 31.32 -31.14 -5.83
N ALA A 121 30.11 -31.38 -6.34
CA ALA A 121 29.79 -32.60 -7.07
C ALA A 121 30.62 -32.71 -8.37
N ALA A 122 30.77 -31.61 -9.12
CA ALA A 122 31.59 -31.56 -10.33
C ALA A 122 33.07 -31.80 -10.01
N TYR A 123 33.61 -31.15 -8.98
CA TYR A 123 35.00 -31.36 -8.54
C TYR A 123 35.25 -32.80 -8.09
N GLY A 124 34.30 -33.39 -7.35
CA GLY A 124 34.34 -34.80 -6.97
C GLY A 124 34.36 -35.74 -8.18
N ALA A 125 33.57 -35.45 -9.22
CA ALA A 125 33.56 -36.24 -10.46
C ALA A 125 34.90 -36.16 -11.23
N VAL A 126 35.50 -34.96 -11.32
CA VAL A 126 36.81 -34.76 -11.98
C VAL A 126 37.92 -35.50 -11.24
N LEU A 127 37.97 -35.38 -9.91
CA LEU A 127 38.96 -36.12 -9.11
C LEU A 127 38.77 -37.63 -9.22
N GLY A 128 37.53 -38.12 -9.17
CA GLY A 128 37.21 -39.53 -9.34
C GLY A 128 37.67 -40.06 -10.70
N PHE A 129 37.47 -39.29 -11.77
CA PHE A 129 37.95 -39.63 -13.11
C PHE A 129 39.49 -39.71 -13.19
N LEU A 130 40.21 -38.72 -12.64
CA LEU A 130 41.68 -38.71 -12.64
C LEU A 130 42.28 -39.89 -11.86
N VAL A 131 41.74 -40.17 -10.67
CA VAL A 131 42.17 -41.31 -9.85
C VAL A 131 41.85 -42.63 -10.55
N GLY A 132 40.65 -42.77 -11.11
CA GLY A 132 40.24 -43.95 -11.87
C GLY A 132 41.10 -44.18 -13.12
N ALA A 133 41.43 -43.13 -13.88
CA ALA A 133 42.33 -43.21 -15.02
C ALA A 133 43.75 -43.62 -14.61
N GLY A 134 44.27 -43.09 -13.49
CA GLY A 134 45.57 -43.48 -12.94
C GLY A 134 45.61 -44.95 -12.50
N LEU A 135 44.61 -45.40 -11.75
CA LEU A 135 44.48 -46.80 -11.32
C LEU A 135 44.30 -47.76 -12.50
N GLY A 136 43.51 -47.37 -13.50
CA GLY A 136 43.31 -48.15 -14.72
C GLY A 136 44.62 -48.33 -15.50
N LYS A 137 45.44 -47.28 -15.58
CA LYS A 137 46.77 -47.36 -16.21
C LYS A 137 47.71 -48.30 -15.44
N VAL A 138 47.77 -48.19 -14.11
CA VAL A 138 48.58 -49.08 -13.26
C VAL A 138 48.10 -50.54 -13.34
N ALA A 139 46.79 -50.77 -13.41
CA ALA A 139 46.23 -52.11 -13.57
C ALA A 139 46.53 -52.71 -14.95
N ALA A 140 46.46 -51.89 -16.02
CA ALA A 140 46.79 -52.31 -17.38
C ALA A 140 48.28 -52.72 -17.51
N ASP A 141 49.20 -51.93 -16.94
CA ASP A 141 50.64 -52.21 -16.95
C ASP A 141 51.01 -53.51 -16.18
N ARG A 142 50.17 -53.94 -15.22
CA ARG A 142 50.36 -55.21 -14.50
C ARG A 142 49.85 -56.44 -15.26
N TYR A 143 48.85 -56.28 -16.13
CA TYR A 143 48.18 -57.39 -16.81
C TYR A 143 48.76 -57.67 -18.21
N LEU A 144 49.42 -56.67 -18.81
CA LEU A 144 50.21 -56.79 -20.03
C LEU A 144 51.69 -56.55 -19.71
N PRO A 145 52.38 -57.48 -19.01
CA PRO A 145 53.83 -57.38 -18.89
C PRO A 145 54.44 -57.55 -20.28
N ASN A 146 55.18 -56.55 -20.74
CA ASN A 146 55.99 -56.61 -21.96
C ASN A 146 56.94 -57.82 -21.95
#